data_AF-A0A1H9UG33-F1
#
_entry.id   AF-A0A1H9UG33-F1
#
_cell.length_a   1.000
_cell.length_b   1.000
_cell.length_c   1.000
_cell.angle_alpha   90.00
_cell.angle_beta   90.00
_cell.angle_gamma   90.00
#
_symmetry.space_group_name_H-M   'P 1'
#
loop_
_entity.id
_entity.type
_entity.pdbx_description
1 polymer ?
#
loop_
_entity_poly.entity_id
_entity_poly.type
_entity_poly.pdbx_seq_one_letter_code
_entity_poly.pdbx_strand_id
1 'polypeptide(L)'
;MNWNSKHKKYYMNKGYKFTKLYDEIKVNAQDLPIYSKMKVDVRCDTCGRGKKMSFCSYYRQFEKLGFNNCKQHLQSYYENCFDKEGYQLLSEVRNAKAELKFICNKGHDGKTNWNKFKNGTRCKKCRIENRCSLTRFNYQFVKEIFDSRGYQLLTESYRNVEQKLEFICPNNHKHFITFSSFYYNLSDCGKCRGMKTGNRDRHSYEYIQEKFKDRGYFILSPNYLNSSQKLVYLCPEGHVGTIKYCHFKSGHGCFDCGVINRTGEKSPRWNPKREMADRVKRRQYNEYTKFREDVFFRDDFTCLCCCQRGGELVVHHLDGYHWCDEKRTDPENGVTLCKSCHIDFHSANGSKNNKREQYEFWIKHKKKCLLILVG
;
A
#
# COMPACT_ATOMS: atom_id res chain seq x y z
N MET A 1 43.62 -58.33 -3.66
CA MET A 1 43.31 -57.61 -4.92
C MET A 1 44.25 -58.14 -5.98
N ASN A 2 44.02 -57.88 -7.27
CA ASN A 2 44.99 -58.27 -8.30
C ASN A 2 45.67 -57.03 -8.88
N TRP A 3 46.92 -57.16 -9.28
CA TRP A 3 47.63 -56.12 -10.01
C TRP A 3 46.92 -55.80 -11.32
N ASN A 4 46.65 -54.53 -11.56
CA ASN A 4 46.08 -54.02 -12.81
C ASN A 4 46.84 -52.76 -13.22
N SER A 5 47.03 -52.55 -14.51
CA SER A 5 47.64 -51.35 -15.10
C SER A 5 47.09 -50.04 -14.49
N LYS A 6 45.80 -49.98 -14.15
CA LYS A 6 45.15 -48.80 -13.54
C LYS A 6 45.67 -48.42 -12.14
N HIS A 7 46.00 -49.40 -11.30
CA HIS A 7 46.42 -49.14 -9.91
C HIS A 7 47.88 -49.53 -9.64
N LYS A 8 48.60 -50.05 -10.64
CA LYS A 8 50.01 -50.44 -10.54
C LYS A 8 50.86 -49.30 -9.96
N LYS A 9 50.83 -48.13 -10.60
CA LYS A 9 51.62 -46.95 -10.17
C LYS A 9 51.24 -46.47 -8.76
N TYR A 10 49.96 -46.50 -8.42
CA TYR A 10 49.47 -46.08 -7.11
C TYR A 10 50.04 -46.94 -5.97
N TYR A 11 49.96 -48.27 -6.07
CA TYR A 11 50.47 -49.16 -5.03
C TYR A 11 52.01 -49.20 -5.01
N MET A 12 52.69 -49.09 -6.15
CA MET A 12 54.15 -48.96 -6.17
C MET A 12 54.63 -47.71 -5.42
N ASN A 13 53.96 -46.57 -5.58
CA ASN A 13 54.28 -45.34 -4.84
C ASN A 13 54.05 -45.47 -3.32
N LYS A 14 53.16 -46.39 -2.89
CA LYS A 14 52.91 -46.73 -1.49
C LYS A 14 53.88 -47.78 -0.93
N GLY A 15 54.89 -48.20 -1.71
CA GLY A 15 55.93 -49.15 -1.30
C GLY A 15 55.65 -50.62 -1.61
N TYR A 16 54.56 -50.93 -2.32
CA TYR A 16 54.24 -52.31 -2.68
C TYR A 16 55.04 -52.77 -3.92
N LYS A 17 55.69 -53.94 -3.84
CA LYS A 17 56.52 -54.49 -4.92
C LYS A 17 55.65 -55.15 -6.02
N PHE A 18 55.75 -54.63 -7.24
CA PHE A 18 55.06 -55.19 -8.41
C PHE A 18 55.66 -56.54 -8.82
N THR A 19 54.80 -57.55 -9.03
CA THR A 19 55.20 -58.87 -9.54
C THR A 19 54.88 -58.99 -11.03
N LYS A 20 53.64 -59.33 -11.39
CA LYS A 20 53.13 -59.37 -12.76
C LYS A 20 51.67 -58.94 -12.79
N LEU A 21 51.16 -58.59 -13.98
CA LEU A 21 49.75 -58.24 -14.12
C LEU A 21 48.83 -59.42 -13.76
N TYR A 22 47.69 -59.11 -13.16
CA TYR A 22 46.68 -60.04 -12.63
C TYR A 22 47.11 -60.92 -11.44
N ASP A 23 48.35 -60.79 -10.98
CA ASP A 23 48.84 -61.49 -9.80
C ASP A 23 48.23 -60.91 -8.51
N GLU A 24 48.09 -61.74 -7.48
CA GLU A 24 47.46 -61.34 -6.24
C GLU A 24 48.39 -60.45 -5.39
N ILE A 25 47.83 -59.34 -4.91
CA ILE A 25 48.47 -58.42 -3.96
C ILE A 25 47.65 -58.33 -2.67
N LYS A 26 48.34 -58.49 -1.54
CA LYS A 26 47.83 -58.18 -0.20
C LYS A 26 48.14 -56.72 0.09
N VAL A 27 47.09 -55.93 0.30
CA VAL A 27 47.17 -54.48 0.56
C VAL A 27 46.56 -54.17 1.91
N ASN A 28 47.17 -53.26 2.67
CA ASN A 28 46.56 -52.73 3.87
C ASN A 28 45.28 -51.97 3.50
N ALA A 29 44.22 -52.12 4.30
CA ALA A 29 42.95 -51.42 4.06
C ALA A 29 43.14 -49.89 4.03
N GLN A 30 44.06 -49.34 4.83
CA GLN A 30 44.37 -47.91 4.86
C GLN A 30 45.00 -47.39 3.56
N ASP A 31 45.62 -48.27 2.77
CA ASP A 31 46.22 -47.90 1.49
C ASP A 31 45.25 -48.07 0.32
N LEU A 32 44.03 -48.56 0.54
CA LEU A 32 43.03 -48.66 -0.52
C LEU A 32 42.64 -47.25 -1.01
N PRO A 33 42.53 -47.05 -2.34
CA PRO A 33 41.98 -45.81 -2.87
C PRO A 33 40.55 -45.58 -2.34
N ILE A 34 40.19 -44.33 -2.06
CA ILE A 34 38.89 -43.93 -1.48
C ILE A 34 37.67 -44.38 -2.31
N TYR A 35 37.87 -44.67 -3.59
CA TYR A 35 36.85 -45.17 -4.53
C TYR A 35 36.88 -46.70 -4.72
N SER A 36 37.72 -47.42 -3.97
CA SER A 36 37.87 -48.89 -4.06
C SER A 36 36.58 -49.64 -3.73
N LYS A 37 36.18 -50.57 -4.60
CA LYS A 37 35.02 -51.45 -4.39
C LYS A 37 35.34 -52.70 -3.57
N MET A 38 36.58 -52.88 -3.11
CA MET A 38 36.97 -54.04 -2.29
C MET A 38 36.15 -54.15 -1.01
N LYS A 39 35.69 -55.36 -0.68
CA LYS A 39 34.99 -55.62 0.58
C LYS A 39 35.99 -55.63 1.74
N VAL A 40 35.70 -54.85 2.76
CA VAL A 40 36.42 -54.78 4.03
C VAL A 40 35.47 -55.13 5.18
N ASP A 41 36.00 -55.77 6.22
CA ASP A 41 35.30 -56.02 7.47
C ASP A 41 35.46 -54.78 8.37
N VAL A 42 34.35 -54.07 8.62
CA VAL A 42 34.32 -52.86 9.46
C VAL A 42 33.67 -53.21 10.79
N ARG A 43 34.33 -52.88 11.91
CA ARG A 43 33.81 -53.09 13.27
C ARG A 43 33.48 -51.75 13.93
N CYS A 44 32.40 -51.70 14.69
CA CYS A 44 32.03 -50.55 15.51
C CYS A 44 32.93 -50.49 16.75
N ASP A 45 33.52 -49.34 17.03
CA ASP A 45 34.44 -49.17 18.18
C ASP A 45 33.71 -49.30 19.53
N THR A 46 32.41 -48.98 19.59
CA THR A 46 31.63 -49.01 20.84
C THR A 46 31.03 -50.38 21.18
N CYS A 47 30.55 -51.16 20.20
CA CYS A 47 29.94 -52.48 20.49
C CYS A 47 30.61 -53.67 19.80
N GLY A 48 31.71 -53.45 19.07
CA GLY A 48 32.47 -54.51 18.39
C GLY A 48 31.77 -55.17 17.20
N ARG A 49 30.47 -54.89 16.95
CA ARG A 49 29.71 -55.52 15.86
C ARG A 49 30.34 -55.19 14.51
N GLY A 50 30.60 -56.25 13.74
CA GLY A 50 31.20 -56.17 12.41
C GLY A 50 30.17 -56.23 11.28
N LYS A 51 30.47 -55.56 10.16
CA LYS A 51 29.77 -55.78 8.88
C LYS A 51 30.75 -55.70 7.70
N LYS A 52 30.49 -56.51 6.67
CA LYS A 52 31.21 -56.46 5.39
C LYS A 52 30.62 -55.39 4.50
N MET A 53 31.44 -54.48 3.98
CA MET A 53 31.03 -53.49 2.98
C MET A 53 32.18 -53.11 2.06
N SER A 54 31.92 -52.41 0.95
CA SER A 54 33.00 -51.89 0.12
C SER A 54 33.75 -50.74 0.80
N PHE A 55 35.06 -50.63 0.56
CA PHE A 55 35.89 -49.56 1.13
C PHE A 55 35.40 -48.17 0.74
N CYS A 56 34.91 -47.96 -0.49
CA CYS A 56 34.33 -46.69 -0.90
C CYS A 56 33.00 -46.36 -0.23
N SER A 57 32.26 -47.37 0.24
CA SER A 57 31.05 -47.14 1.05
C SER A 57 31.45 -46.82 2.48
N TYR A 58 32.49 -47.49 3.00
CA TYR A 58 33.11 -47.15 4.27
C TYR A 58 33.61 -45.69 4.28
N TYR A 59 34.45 -45.29 3.33
CA TYR A 59 34.98 -43.92 3.23
C TYR A 59 33.87 -42.86 3.17
N ARG A 60 32.82 -43.09 2.37
CA ARG A 60 31.69 -42.16 2.23
C ARG A 60 30.81 -42.07 3.48
N GLN A 61 30.56 -43.19 4.16
CA GLN A 61 29.67 -43.24 5.33
C GLN A 61 30.39 -42.85 6.63
N PHE A 62 31.66 -43.19 6.78
CA PHE A 62 32.36 -43.18 8.07
C PHE A 62 33.41 -42.06 8.15
N GLU A 63 34.25 -41.89 7.13
CA GLU A 63 35.34 -40.89 7.16
C GLU A 63 34.84 -39.46 6.87
N LYS A 64 33.99 -39.27 5.86
CA LYS A 64 33.48 -37.94 5.48
C LYS A 64 32.46 -37.35 6.47
N LEU A 65 31.81 -38.20 7.27
CA LEU A 65 30.80 -37.82 8.24
C LEU A 65 31.31 -37.84 9.69
N GLY A 66 32.52 -38.37 9.93
CA GLY A 66 33.16 -38.42 11.25
C GLY A 66 32.52 -39.40 12.23
N PHE A 67 32.01 -40.55 11.76
CA PHE A 67 31.22 -41.45 12.60
C PHE A 67 31.63 -42.91 12.40
N ASN A 68 32.19 -43.56 13.43
CA ASN A 68 32.56 -44.99 13.41
C ASN A 68 31.57 -45.91 14.15
N ASN A 69 30.32 -45.48 14.34
CA ASN A 69 29.38 -46.18 15.22
C ASN A 69 28.16 -46.76 14.53
N CYS A 70 27.71 -47.90 15.07
CA CYS A 70 26.57 -48.67 14.61
C CYS A 70 25.27 -47.82 14.65
N LYS A 71 24.30 -48.11 13.78
CA LYS A 71 22.97 -47.45 13.76
C LYS A 71 22.31 -47.42 15.15
N GLN A 72 22.63 -48.39 16.00
CA GLN A 72 22.14 -48.52 17.37
C GLN A 72 22.69 -47.46 18.34
N HIS A 73 23.77 -46.75 18.01
CA HIS A 73 24.36 -45.69 18.84
C HIS A 73 24.18 -44.28 18.24
N LEU A 74 23.30 -44.14 17.24
CA LEU A 74 23.03 -42.83 16.64
C LEU A 74 22.35 -41.88 17.64
N GLN A 75 21.52 -42.43 18.52
CA GLN A 75 20.84 -41.71 19.60
C GLN A 75 21.85 -41.08 20.55
N SER A 76 22.72 -41.89 21.17
CA SER A 76 23.71 -41.43 22.14
C SER A 76 24.72 -40.45 21.56
N TYR A 77 25.02 -40.56 20.27
CA TYR A 77 25.85 -39.57 19.59
C TYR A 77 25.18 -38.20 19.49
N TYR A 78 23.91 -38.12 19.09
CA TYR A 78 23.22 -36.83 18.99
C TYR A 78 23.02 -36.24 20.38
N GLU A 79 22.68 -37.05 21.38
CA GLU A 79 22.61 -36.63 22.79
C GLU A 79 23.93 -35.96 23.21
N ASN A 80 25.06 -36.64 23.04
CA ASN A 80 26.38 -36.09 23.37
C ASN A 80 26.69 -34.76 22.64
N CYS A 81 26.32 -34.66 21.36
CA CYS A 81 26.53 -33.44 20.58
C CYS A 81 25.63 -32.28 21.01
N PHE A 82 24.39 -32.55 21.43
CA PHE A 82 23.50 -31.55 22.00
C PHE A 82 24.03 -31.12 23.38
N ASP A 83 24.43 -32.08 24.22
CA ASP A 83 24.91 -31.84 25.58
C ASP A 83 26.18 -30.99 25.60
N LYS A 84 27.14 -31.27 24.70
CA LYS A 84 28.37 -30.46 24.54
C LYS A 84 28.10 -29.00 24.23
N GLU A 85 26.99 -28.70 23.57
CA GLU A 85 26.58 -27.34 23.18
C GLU A 85 25.62 -26.72 24.22
N GLY A 86 25.33 -27.42 25.33
CA GLY A 86 24.41 -26.98 26.39
C GLY A 86 22.94 -27.15 26.04
N TYR A 87 22.59 -28.18 25.26
CA TYR A 87 21.22 -28.52 24.90
C TYR A 87 20.90 -29.96 25.33
N GLN A 88 19.67 -30.18 25.81
CA GLN A 88 19.15 -31.50 26.11
C GLN A 88 18.22 -31.97 24.98
N LEU A 89 18.55 -33.09 24.34
CA LEU A 89 17.71 -33.70 23.31
C LEU A 89 16.54 -34.47 23.95
N LEU A 90 15.31 -34.26 23.47
CA LEU A 90 14.10 -34.90 24.01
C LEU A 90 13.49 -35.94 23.06
N SER A 91 13.73 -35.80 21.75
CA SER A 91 13.13 -36.66 20.73
C SER A 91 14.05 -37.82 20.34
N GLU A 92 13.46 -38.97 20.03
CA GLU A 92 14.16 -40.10 19.42
C GLU A 92 14.71 -39.79 18.02
N VAL A 93 15.94 -40.21 17.77
CA VAL A 93 16.66 -39.99 16.51
C VAL A 93 16.35 -41.09 15.51
N ARG A 94 15.55 -40.75 14.49
CA ARG A 94 15.24 -41.66 13.38
C ARG A 94 16.21 -41.52 12.22
N ASN A 95 16.47 -40.27 11.81
CA ASN A 95 17.38 -39.92 10.72
C ASN A 95 17.76 -38.43 10.80
N ALA A 96 18.72 -37.99 9.98
CA ALA A 96 19.24 -36.62 10.02
C ALA A 96 18.23 -35.52 9.59
N LYS A 97 17.15 -35.89 8.88
CA LYS A 97 16.11 -34.96 8.41
C LYS A 97 14.90 -34.90 9.36
N ALA A 98 14.76 -35.87 10.25
CA ALA A 98 13.68 -35.94 11.23
C ALA A 98 13.71 -34.70 12.14
N GLU A 99 12.52 -34.27 12.56
CA GLU A 99 12.39 -33.15 13.49
C GLU A 99 12.90 -33.61 14.87
N LEU A 100 13.91 -32.91 15.37
CA LEU A 100 14.50 -33.11 16.69
C LEU A 100 13.98 -32.03 17.64
N LYS A 101 13.46 -32.43 18.79
CA LYS A 101 13.00 -31.55 19.87
C LYS A 101 14.06 -31.49 20.96
N PHE A 102 14.33 -30.30 21.47
CA PHE A 102 15.35 -30.08 22.49
C PHE A 102 14.98 -28.95 23.45
N ILE A 103 15.65 -28.89 24.60
CA ILE A 103 15.63 -27.76 25.54
C ILE A 103 17.05 -27.17 25.63
N CYS A 104 17.18 -25.84 25.56
CA CYS A 104 18.48 -25.20 25.79
C CYS A 104 18.76 -24.95 27.27
N ASN A 105 20.01 -24.65 27.62
CA ASN A 105 20.43 -24.27 28.97
C ASN A 105 19.61 -23.15 29.66
N LYS A 106 18.96 -22.26 28.89
CA LYS A 106 18.03 -21.23 29.42
C LYS A 106 16.59 -21.72 29.61
N GLY A 107 16.32 -23.01 29.40
CA GLY A 107 14.98 -23.59 29.52
C GLY A 107 14.07 -23.40 28.31
N HIS A 108 14.58 -22.90 27.18
CA HIS A 108 13.76 -22.73 25.97
C HIS A 108 13.54 -24.05 25.23
N ASP A 109 12.29 -24.37 24.97
CA ASP A 109 11.89 -25.40 24.03
C ASP A 109 12.23 -24.98 22.58
N GLY A 110 12.76 -25.92 21.82
CA GLY A 110 13.18 -25.71 20.44
C GLY A 110 13.01 -26.95 19.58
N LYS A 111 12.95 -26.72 18.27
CA LYS A 111 12.88 -27.78 17.26
C LYS A 111 13.80 -27.50 16.08
N THR A 112 14.47 -28.52 15.58
CA THR A 112 15.42 -28.43 14.45
C THR A 112 15.54 -29.78 13.74
N ASN A 113 16.50 -29.95 12.85
CA ASN A 113 16.97 -31.25 12.40
C ASN A 113 18.50 -31.31 12.52
N TRP A 114 19.09 -32.50 12.38
CA TRP A 114 20.52 -32.69 12.59
C TRP A 114 21.38 -31.84 11.66
N ASN A 115 21.04 -31.79 10.36
CA ASN A 115 21.81 -31.02 9.39
C ASN A 115 21.83 -29.52 9.74
N LYS A 116 20.70 -28.96 10.17
CA LYS A 116 20.59 -27.56 10.60
C LYS A 116 21.37 -27.30 11.89
N PHE A 117 21.26 -28.20 12.87
CA PHE A 117 22.00 -28.08 14.13
C PHE A 117 23.52 -28.17 13.91
N LYS A 118 23.98 -29.13 13.09
CA LYS A 118 25.39 -29.26 12.70
C LYS A 118 25.92 -28.02 11.98
N ASN A 119 25.11 -27.38 11.14
CA ASN A 119 25.47 -26.16 10.41
C ASN A 119 25.32 -24.87 11.24
N GLY A 120 25.24 -24.95 12.58
CA GLY A 120 25.25 -23.78 13.46
C GLY A 120 23.87 -23.21 13.81
N THR A 121 22.77 -23.86 13.43
CA THR A 121 21.45 -23.46 13.94
C THR A 121 21.35 -23.81 15.43
N ARG A 122 20.96 -22.82 16.24
CA ARG A 122 20.84 -22.91 17.71
C ARG A 122 19.45 -22.41 18.16
N CYS A 123 19.22 -22.30 19.47
CA CYS A 123 17.92 -21.85 19.99
C CYS A 123 17.51 -20.48 19.43
N LYS A 124 16.35 -20.46 18.75
CA LYS A 124 15.78 -19.24 18.17
C LYS A 124 15.42 -18.20 19.23
N LYS A 125 14.88 -18.63 20.38
CA LYS A 125 14.51 -17.73 21.50
C LYS A 125 15.76 -17.05 22.08
N CYS A 126 16.82 -17.81 22.39
CA CYS A 126 18.12 -17.25 22.81
C CYS A 126 18.70 -16.26 21.79
N ARG A 127 18.61 -16.57 20.49
CA ARG A 127 19.10 -15.67 19.43
C ARG A 127 18.33 -14.35 19.40
N ILE A 128 17.00 -14.40 19.58
CA ILE A 128 16.15 -13.21 19.63
C ILE A 128 16.49 -12.39 20.86
N GLU A 129 16.59 -13.00 22.04
CA GLU A 129 16.95 -12.32 23.28
C GLU A 129 18.33 -11.64 23.21
N ASN A 130 19.34 -12.33 22.69
CA ASN A 130 20.68 -11.77 22.53
C ASN A 130 20.67 -10.61 21.50
N ARG A 131 19.87 -10.72 20.44
CA ARG A 131 19.71 -9.62 19.47
C ARG A 131 19.00 -8.41 20.10
N CYS A 132 17.94 -8.65 20.87
CA CYS A 132 17.15 -7.60 21.51
C CYS A 132 17.93 -6.88 22.62
N SER A 133 18.76 -7.61 23.38
CA SER A 133 19.61 -7.01 24.43
C SER A 133 20.73 -6.14 23.85
N LEU A 134 21.32 -6.52 22.71
CA LEU A 134 22.34 -5.71 22.02
C LEU A 134 21.80 -4.42 21.39
N THR A 135 20.50 -4.35 21.08
CA THR A 135 19.85 -3.20 20.41
C THR A 135 19.05 -2.29 21.36
N ARG A 136 19.00 -2.60 22.66
CA ARG A 136 18.19 -1.84 23.60
C ARG A 136 18.98 -0.63 24.10
N PHE A 137 18.80 0.51 23.42
CA PHE A 137 19.25 1.80 23.93
C PHE A 137 18.70 1.99 25.35
N ASN A 138 19.56 2.35 26.30
CA ASN A 138 19.12 2.68 27.66
C ASN A 138 18.60 4.13 27.69
N TYR A 139 17.83 4.46 28.72
CA TYR A 139 17.24 5.79 28.86
C TYR A 139 18.29 6.91 28.87
N GLN A 140 19.42 6.67 29.54
CA GLN A 140 20.50 7.64 29.68
C GLN A 140 21.08 8.04 28.32
N PHE A 141 21.37 7.07 27.45
CA PHE A 141 21.83 7.32 26.09
C PHE A 141 20.81 8.10 25.27
N VAL A 142 19.52 7.74 25.37
CA VAL A 142 18.46 8.48 24.68
C VAL A 142 18.43 9.93 25.13
N LYS A 143 18.49 10.18 26.44
CA LYS A 143 18.47 11.54 27.02
C LYS A 143 19.65 12.38 26.54
N GLU A 144 20.87 11.85 26.59
CA GLU A 144 22.09 12.54 26.12
C GLU A 144 22.01 12.96 24.63
N ILE A 145 21.36 12.14 23.80
CA ILE A 145 21.17 12.45 22.37
C ILE A 145 20.15 13.57 22.15
N PHE A 146 19.10 13.66 22.96
CA PHE A 146 18.17 14.81 22.91
C PHE A 146 18.88 16.08 23.40
N ASP A 147 19.57 16.01 24.54
CA ASP A 147 20.25 17.14 25.16
C ASP A 147 21.36 17.71 24.26
N SER A 148 22.20 16.86 23.66
CA SER A 148 23.28 17.28 22.74
C SER A 148 22.79 18.01 21.49
N ARG A 149 21.54 17.81 21.10
CA ARG A 149 20.89 18.51 19.97
C ARG A 149 20.04 19.71 20.43
N GLY A 150 20.06 20.05 21.72
CA GLY A 150 19.32 21.16 22.31
C GLY A 150 17.83 20.89 22.52
N TYR A 151 17.40 19.62 22.57
CA TYR A 151 16.02 19.25 22.83
C TYR A 151 15.86 18.78 24.28
N GLN A 152 14.82 19.25 24.96
CA GLN A 152 14.52 18.85 26.33
C GLN A 152 13.55 17.68 26.32
N LEU A 153 14.02 16.48 26.69
CA LEU A 153 13.19 15.28 26.82
C LEU A 153 12.30 15.38 28.07
N LEU A 154 10.97 15.24 27.89
CA LEU A 154 9.99 15.26 28.99
C LEU A 154 9.61 13.85 29.47
N THR A 155 9.79 12.84 28.61
CA THR A 155 9.53 11.45 29.01
C THR A 155 10.59 10.95 29.98
N GLU A 156 10.16 10.39 31.10
CA GLU A 156 11.04 9.95 32.20
C GLU A 156 11.60 8.52 32.04
N SER A 157 11.06 7.72 31.12
CA SER A 157 11.52 6.34 30.89
C SER A 157 11.43 5.91 29.43
N TYR A 158 12.35 5.03 29.03
CA TYR A 158 12.44 4.46 27.68
C TYR A 158 12.28 2.94 27.71
N ARG A 159 11.22 2.44 27.09
CA ARG A 159 10.87 1.01 27.03
C ARG A 159 11.41 0.35 25.76
N ASN A 160 11.17 0.97 24.61
CA ASN A 160 11.55 0.44 23.30
C ASN A 160 11.52 1.54 22.20
N VAL A 161 11.98 1.18 21.00
CA VAL A 161 12.10 2.08 19.83
C VAL A 161 10.77 2.59 19.28
N GLU A 162 9.66 1.93 19.60
CA GLU A 162 8.31 2.29 19.14
C GLU A 162 7.62 3.28 20.10
N GLN A 163 8.10 3.38 21.35
CA GLN A 163 7.59 4.35 22.32
C GLN A 163 7.72 5.77 21.75
N LYS A 164 6.60 6.49 21.77
CA LYS A 164 6.59 7.93 21.51
C LYS A 164 7.15 8.67 22.72
N LEU A 165 8.21 9.43 22.48
CA LEU A 165 8.90 10.28 23.43
C LEU A 165 8.40 11.71 23.26
N GLU A 166 7.97 12.29 24.36
CA GLU A 166 7.56 13.68 24.48
C GLU A 166 8.78 14.56 24.77
N PHE A 167 8.92 15.67 24.04
CA PHE A 167 10.04 16.60 24.19
C PHE A 167 9.63 18.03 23.82
N ILE A 168 10.46 18.99 24.24
CA ILE A 168 10.40 20.41 23.86
C ILE A 168 11.60 20.73 22.98
N CYS A 169 11.36 21.35 21.82
CA CYS A 169 12.43 21.78 20.92
C CYS A 169 13.01 23.15 21.31
N PRO A 170 14.15 23.58 20.72
CA PRO A 170 14.75 24.89 20.99
C PRO A 170 13.81 26.09 20.77
N ASN A 171 12.82 25.96 19.89
CA ASN A 171 11.80 26.99 19.64
C ASN A 171 10.57 26.84 20.57
N ASN A 172 10.73 26.15 21.69
CA ASN A 172 9.72 25.93 22.72
C ASN A 172 8.43 25.23 22.22
N HIS A 173 8.53 24.42 21.16
CA HIS A 173 7.40 23.62 20.70
C HIS A 173 7.41 22.25 21.36
N LYS A 174 6.29 21.91 22.00
CA LYS A 174 6.01 20.58 22.53
C LYS A 174 5.62 19.61 21.41
N HIS A 175 6.27 18.43 21.35
CA HIS A 175 6.05 17.44 20.30
C HIS A 175 6.30 16.00 20.79
N PHE A 176 5.85 15.02 20.01
CA PHE A 176 6.09 13.60 20.21
C PHE A 176 6.86 12.99 19.05
N ILE A 177 7.81 12.09 19.31
CA ILE A 177 8.54 11.36 18.27
C ILE A 177 9.00 9.99 18.77
N THR A 178 9.19 9.02 17.88
CA THR A 178 9.89 7.77 18.25
C THR A 178 11.39 7.99 18.24
N PHE A 179 12.13 7.28 19.10
CA PHE A 179 13.59 7.42 19.12
C PHE A 179 14.24 7.06 17.77
N SER A 180 13.70 6.04 17.08
CA SER A 180 14.17 5.64 15.75
C SER A 180 14.05 6.78 14.72
N SER A 181 12.91 7.48 14.68
CA SER A 181 12.74 8.62 13.76
C SER A 181 13.60 9.82 14.13
N PHE A 182 13.80 10.07 15.43
CA PHE A 182 14.69 11.15 15.90
C PHE A 182 16.16 10.87 15.57
N TYR A 183 16.60 9.63 15.80
CA TYR A 183 18.00 9.23 15.67
C TYR A 183 18.40 9.00 14.21
N TYR A 184 17.69 8.14 13.48
CA TYR A 184 18.07 7.73 12.13
C TYR A 184 17.51 8.65 11.04
N ASN A 185 16.23 9.03 11.13
CA ASN A 185 15.58 9.84 10.09
C ASN A 185 15.82 11.34 10.26
N LEU A 186 16.56 11.75 11.29
CA LEU A 186 16.77 13.15 11.68
C LEU A 186 15.44 13.93 11.69
N SER A 187 14.37 13.23 12.08
CA SER A 187 13.06 13.82 12.21
C SER A 187 13.01 14.58 13.53
N ASP A 188 12.51 15.80 13.49
CA ASP A 188 12.59 16.75 14.60
C ASP A 188 11.22 17.40 14.83
N CYS A 189 11.21 18.64 15.33
CA CYS A 189 9.97 19.37 15.54
C CYS A 189 9.24 19.64 14.21
N GLY A 190 8.15 18.93 13.96
CA GLY A 190 7.31 19.10 12.77
C GLY A 190 6.79 20.54 12.59
N LYS A 191 6.54 21.26 13.70
CA LYS A 191 6.16 22.68 13.67
C LYS A 191 7.28 23.57 13.13
N CYS A 192 8.51 23.41 13.64
CA CYS A 192 9.69 24.14 13.14
C CYS A 192 9.95 23.85 11.66
N ARG A 193 9.83 22.58 11.26
CA ARG A 193 9.96 22.16 9.87
C ARG A 193 8.90 22.80 8.98
N GLY A 194 7.63 22.77 9.40
CA GLY A 194 6.53 23.42 8.70
C GLY A 194 6.71 24.93 8.55
N MET A 195 7.19 25.61 9.59
CA MET A 195 7.50 27.05 9.53
C MET A 195 8.62 27.37 8.53
N LYS A 196 9.72 26.58 8.51
CA LYS A 196 10.82 26.74 7.55
C LYS A 196 10.41 26.48 6.10
N THR A 197 9.49 25.56 5.86
CA THR A 197 8.96 25.28 4.51
C THR A 197 7.94 26.35 4.09
N GLY A 198 7.00 26.71 4.97
CA GLY A 198 5.99 27.72 4.68
C GLY A 198 6.54 29.12 4.40
N ASN A 199 7.66 29.51 5.02
CA ASN A 199 8.33 30.78 4.73
C ASN A 199 9.12 30.77 3.42
N ARG A 200 9.67 29.62 2.99
CA ARG A 200 10.40 29.52 1.70
C ARG A 200 9.48 29.68 0.49
N ASP A 201 8.23 29.23 0.61
CA ASP A 201 7.25 29.25 -0.48
C ASP A 201 6.33 30.48 -0.48
N ARG A 202 6.52 31.42 0.46
CA ARG A 202 5.66 32.61 0.60
C ARG A 202 6.20 33.76 -0.26
N HIS A 203 5.53 34.01 -1.38
CA HIS A 203 5.78 35.19 -2.21
C HIS A 203 5.32 36.49 -1.52
N SER A 204 6.01 37.60 -1.82
CA SER A 204 5.61 38.93 -1.36
C SER A 204 4.29 39.37 -2.00
N TYR A 205 3.66 40.37 -1.40
CA TYR A 205 2.37 40.85 -1.91
C TYR A 205 2.54 41.55 -3.26
N GLU A 206 3.63 42.31 -3.44
CA GLU A 206 3.98 43.02 -4.66
C GLU A 206 4.16 42.05 -5.83
N TYR A 207 4.86 40.93 -5.60
CA TYR A 207 5.05 39.88 -6.61
C TYR A 207 3.71 39.28 -7.05
N ILE A 208 2.77 39.08 -6.12
CA ILE A 208 1.45 38.55 -6.44
C ILE A 208 0.63 39.56 -7.25
N GLN A 209 0.68 40.85 -6.88
CA GLN A 209 0.02 41.91 -7.64
C GLN A 209 0.52 41.96 -9.08
N GLU A 210 1.85 41.87 -9.29
CA GLU A 210 2.45 41.82 -10.62
C GLU A 210 1.92 40.62 -11.42
N LYS A 211 1.89 39.41 -10.83
CA LYS A 211 1.39 38.20 -11.50
C LYS A 211 -0.09 38.28 -11.88
N PHE A 212 -0.93 38.94 -11.08
CA PHE A 212 -2.33 39.18 -11.45
C PHE A 212 -2.43 40.19 -12.59
N LYS A 213 -1.64 41.27 -12.53
CA LYS A 213 -1.59 42.32 -13.54
C LYS A 213 -1.12 41.79 -14.90
N ASP A 214 -0.15 40.86 -14.92
CA ASP A 214 0.35 40.20 -16.14
C ASP A 214 -0.79 39.54 -16.95
N ARG A 215 -1.85 39.09 -16.29
CA ARG A 215 -3.04 38.47 -16.91
C ARG A 215 -4.23 39.43 -17.02
N GLY A 216 -4.03 40.71 -16.73
CA GLY A 216 -5.06 41.76 -16.75
C GLY A 216 -6.01 41.76 -15.55
N TYR A 217 -5.66 41.08 -14.45
CA TYR A 217 -6.47 41.07 -13.23
C TYR A 217 -5.98 42.14 -12.25
N PHE A 218 -6.91 42.77 -11.54
CA PHE A 218 -6.62 43.71 -10.46
C PHE A 218 -7.00 43.09 -9.11
N ILE A 219 -6.06 43.04 -8.16
CA ILE A 219 -6.35 42.54 -6.81
C ILE A 219 -7.02 43.67 -6.00
N LEU A 220 -8.15 43.34 -5.38
CA LEU A 220 -8.91 44.24 -4.49
C LEU A 220 -8.66 43.94 -3.01
N SER A 221 -8.12 42.76 -2.67
CA SER A 221 -7.69 42.47 -1.30
C SER A 221 -6.56 43.42 -0.87
N PRO A 222 -6.55 43.96 0.36
CA PRO A 222 -5.54 44.94 0.77
C PRO A 222 -4.17 44.32 1.08
N ASN A 223 -4.11 43.02 1.38
CA ASN A 223 -2.89 42.31 1.75
C ASN A 223 -2.94 40.81 1.40
N TYR A 224 -1.79 40.16 1.49
CA TYR A 224 -1.63 38.71 1.32
C TYR A 224 -0.87 38.07 2.50
N LEU A 225 -1.60 37.28 3.28
CA LEU A 225 -1.13 36.64 4.49
C LEU A 225 -0.57 35.23 4.25
N ASN A 226 -1.06 34.48 3.27
CA ASN A 226 -0.55 33.15 2.94
C ASN A 226 -1.22 32.58 1.69
N SER A 227 -0.68 31.47 1.18
CA SER A 227 -1.18 30.74 0.01
C SER A 227 -2.59 30.16 0.17
N SER A 228 -3.10 30.05 1.39
CA SER A 228 -4.45 29.56 1.65
C SER A 228 -5.51 30.67 1.62
N GLN A 229 -5.11 31.95 1.72
CA GLN A 229 -6.02 33.09 1.62
C GLN A 229 -6.66 33.15 0.23
N LYS A 230 -7.96 33.42 0.19
CA LYS A 230 -8.67 33.78 -1.04
C LYS A 230 -8.50 35.29 -1.28
N LEU A 231 -7.96 35.64 -2.44
CA LEU A 231 -7.79 37.01 -2.90
C LEU A 231 -9.02 37.42 -3.70
N VAL A 232 -9.55 38.60 -3.41
CA VAL A 232 -10.60 39.26 -4.17
C VAL A 232 -9.94 39.95 -5.36
N TYR A 233 -10.50 39.79 -6.55
CA TYR A 233 -10.00 40.40 -7.79
C TYR A 233 -11.12 40.98 -8.64
N LEU A 234 -10.74 41.87 -9.55
CA LEU A 234 -11.49 42.34 -10.71
C LEU A 234 -10.81 41.78 -11.97
N CYS A 235 -11.56 41.07 -12.81
CA CYS A 235 -11.04 40.50 -14.05
C CYS A 235 -11.13 41.50 -15.22
N PRO A 236 -10.45 41.23 -16.36
CA PRO A 236 -10.49 42.11 -17.55
C PRO A 236 -11.89 42.39 -18.09
N GLU A 237 -12.80 41.42 -17.95
CA GLU A 237 -14.20 41.52 -18.40
C GLU A 237 -15.10 42.22 -17.35
N GLY A 238 -14.54 42.74 -16.26
CA GLY A 238 -15.27 43.51 -15.24
C GLY A 238 -15.92 42.68 -14.13
N HIS A 239 -15.74 41.35 -14.10
CA HIS A 239 -16.30 40.51 -13.03
C HIS A 239 -15.46 40.60 -11.75
N VAL A 240 -16.14 40.69 -10.60
CA VAL A 240 -15.52 40.60 -9.27
C VAL A 240 -15.63 39.17 -8.77
N GLY A 241 -14.50 38.59 -8.36
CA GLY A 241 -14.45 37.21 -7.89
C GLY A 241 -13.40 36.97 -6.81
N THR A 242 -13.31 35.72 -6.35
CA THR A 242 -12.28 35.30 -5.37
C THR A 242 -11.51 34.09 -5.85
N ILE A 243 -10.20 34.04 -5.58
CA ILE A 243 -9.33 32.92 -5.96
C ILE A 243 -8.15 32.76 -5.01
N LYS A 244 -7.68 31.53 -4.78
CA LYS A 244 -6.41 31.29 -4.09
C LYS A 244 -5.25 31.50 -5.07
N TYR A 245 -4.13 32.07 -4.61
CA TYR A 245 -2.97 32.28 -5.48
C TYR A 245 -2.46 31.00 -6.14
N CYS A 246 -2.45 29.87 -5.43
CA CYS A 246 -2.05 28.59 -6.01
C CYS A 246 -2.90 28.18 -7.23
N HIS A 247 -4.21 28.39 -7.18
CA HIS A 247 -5.10 28.08 -8.32
C HIS A 247 -4.88 29.06 -9.47
N PHE A 248 -4.70 30.35 -9.15
CA PHE A 248 -4.36 31.35 -10.17
C PHE A 248 -3.04 31.01 -10.88
N LYS A 249 -2.01 30.61 -10.12
CA LYS A 249 -0.72 30.14 -10.65
C LYS A 249 -0.86 28.90 -11.53
N SER A 250 -1.76 27.98 -11.18
CA SER A 250 -2.08 26.79 -11.99
C SER A 250 -2.90 27.09 -13.26
N GLY A 251 -3.18 28.36 -13.56
CA GLY A 251 -3.85 28.79 -14.80
C GLY A 251 -5.35 29.06 -14.65
N HIS A 252 -5.95 28.81 -13.48
CA HIS A 252 -7.33 29.23 -13.23
C HIS A 252 -7.44 30.77 -13.25
N GLY A 253 -8.64 31.27 -13.54
CA GLY A 253 -8.93 32.70 -13.63
C GLY A 253 -10.35 32.99 -13.18
N CYS A 254 -11.00 33.95 -13.85
CA CYS A 254 -12.37 34.33 -13.56
C CYS A 254 -13.36 33.16 -13.74
N PHE A 255 -14.15 32.89 -12.71
CA PHE A 255 -15.18 31.85 -12.75
C PHE A 255 -16.23 32.16 -13.81
N ASP A 256 -16.74 33.39 -13.83
CA ASP A 256 -17.80 33.83 -14.74
C ASP A 256 -17.34 33.77 -16.20
N CYS A 257 -16.15 34.30 -16.51
CA CYS A 257 -15.54 34.16 -17.84
C CYS A 257 -15.36 32.69 -18.22
N GLY A 258 -14.97 31.84 -17.28
CA GLY A 258 -14.85 30.40 -17.49
C GLY A 258 -16.17 29.71 -17.79
N VAL A 259 -17.28 30.15 -17.18
CA VAL A 259 -18.64 29.68 -17.50
C VAL A 259 -19.02 30.13 -18.90
N ILE A 260 -18.92 31.44 -19.18
CA ILE A 260 -19.26 32.06 -20.47
C ILE A 260 -18.54 31.35 -21.62
N ASN A 261 -17.24 31.07 -21.49
CA ASN A 261 -16.45 30.40 -22.53
C ASN A 261 -16.75 28.90 -22.70
N ARG A 262 -17.51 28.28 -21.79
CA ARG A 262 -17.92 26.87 -21.89
C ARG A 262 -19.35 26.71 -22.38
N THR A 263 -20.13 27.79 -22.46
CA THR A 263 -21.56 27.80 -22.80
C THR A 263 -21.85 28.61 -24.05
N GLY A 264 -22.99 28.34 -24.70
CA GLY A 264 -23.46 29.10 -25.86
C GLY A 264 -22.47 29.13 -27.02
N GLU A 265 -22.47 30.23 -27.76
CA GLU A 265 -21.67 30.42 -28.97
C GLU A 265 -20.16 30.43 -28.72
N LYS A 266 -19.74 30.82 -27.51
CA LYS A 266 -18.33 30.83 -27.10
C LYS A 266 -17.80 29.43 -26.74
N SER A 267 -18.68 28.45 -26.55
CA SER A 267 -18.28 27.08 -26.25
C SER A 267 -17.56 26.44 -27.44
N PRO A 268 -16.41 25.76 -27.25
CA PRO A 268 -15.73 25.01 -28.32
C PRO A 268 -16.61 23.89 -28.93
N ARG A 269 -17.66 23.48 -28.23
CA ARG A 269 -18.63 22.47 -28.70
C ARG A 269 -19.77 23.07 -29.52
N TRP A 270 -19.84 24.40 -29.64
CA TRP A 270 -20.85 25.06 -30.45
C TRP A 270 -20.58 24.81 -31.93
N ASN A 271 -21.56 24.26 -32.63
CA ASN A 271 -21.49 24.12 -34.08
C ASN A 271 -22.15 25.35 -34.73
N PRO A 272 -21.41 26.29 -35.32
CA PRO A 272 -21.98 27.50 -35.91
C PRO A 272 -22.81 27.22 -37.17
N LYS A 273 -22.54 26.12 -37.89
CA LYS A 273 -23.25 25.74 -39.12
C LYS A 273 -24.65 25.17 -38.87
N ARG A 274 -25.05 24.99 -37.61
CA ARG A 274 -26.37 24.45 -37.29
C ARG A 274 -27.41 25.55 -37.29
N GLU A 275 -28.44 25.36 -38.12
CA GLU A 275 -29.60 26.24 -38.23
C GLU A 275 -30.44 26.26 -36.94
N MET A 276 -31.16 27.36 -36.73
CA MET A 276 -32.00 27.54 -35.55
C MET A 276 -33.11 26.47 -35.46
N ALA A 277 -33.73 26.10 -36.59
CA ALA A 277 -34.77 25.07 -36.62
C ALA A 277 -34.27 23.72 -36.07
N ASP A 278 -33.03 23.33 -36.37
CA ASP A 278 -32.42 22.11 -35.86
C ASP A 278 -32.06 22.22 -34.37
N ARG A 279 -31.67 23.42 -33.91
CA ARG A 279 -31.47 23.68 -32.47
C ARG A 279 -32.76 23.56 -31.71
N VAL A 280 -33.87 24.09 -32.23
CA VAL A 280 -35.21 23.96 -31.64
C VAL A 280 -35.63 22.49 -31.60
N LYS A 281 -35.48 21.73 -32.69
CA LYS A 281 -35.79 20.28 -32.69
C LYS A 281 -35.00 19.50 -31.64
N ARG A 282 -33.72 19.81 -31.46
CA ARG A 282 -32.83 19.17 -30.48
C ARG A 282 -32.90 19.78 -29.08
N ARG A 283 -33.68 20.85 -28.89
CA ARG A 283 -33.81 21.61 -27.64
C ARG A 283 -32.47 22.21 -27.16
N GLN A 284 -31.67 22.69 -28.10
CA GLN A 284 -30.32 23.24 -27.88
C GLN A 284 -30.26 24.75 -28.20
N TYR A 285 -31.10 25.52 -27.51
CA TYR A 285 -31.20 26.98 -27.64
C TYR A 285 -31.48 27.61 -26.27
N ASN A 286 -31.17 28.89 -26.10
CA ASN A 286 -31.07 29.54 -24.79
C ASN A 286 -32.43 29.63 -24.07
N GLU A 287 -33.50 29.92 -24.81
CA GLU A 287 -34.86 30.06 -24.31
C GLU A 287 -35.36 28.74 -23.71
N TYR A 288 -34.98 27.59 -24.28
CA TYR A 288 -35.28 26.28 -23.69
C TYR A 288 -34.51 26.00 -22.41
N THR A 289 -33.23 26.42 -22.36
CA THR A 289 -32.43 26.30 -21.13
C THR A 289 -33.05 27.13 -20.02
N LYS A 290 -33.41 28.39 -20.32
CA LYS A 290 -34.07 29.30 -19.37
C LYS A 290 -35.43 28.74 -18.89
N PHE A 291 -36.26 28.25 -19.80
CA PHE A 291 -37.50 27.56 -19.46
C PHE A 291 -37.28 26.42 -18.44
N ARG A 292 -36.25 25.60 -18.64
CA ARG A 292 -35.95 24.50 -17.70
C ARG A 292 -35.51 25.01 -16.34
N GLU A 293 -34.67 26.04 -16.32
CA GLU A 293 -34.21 26.68 -15.09
C GLU A 293 -35.39 27.28 -14.33
N ASP A 294 -36.24 28.05 -15.00
CA ASP A 294 -37.43 28.69 -14.41
C ASP A 294 -38.37 27.65 -13.78
N VAL A 295 -38.64 26.53 -14.46
CA VAL A 295 -39.45 25.43 -13.91
C VAL A 295 -38.80 24.79 -12.69
N PHE A 296 -37.49 24.49 -12.75
CA PHE A 296 -36.79 23.90 -11.60
C PHE A 296 -36.71 24.85 -10.41
N PHE A 297 -36.49 26.14 -10.63
CA PHE A 297 -36.48 27.15 -9.58
C PHE A 297 -37.86 27.33 -8.96
N ARG A 298 -38.93 27.42 -9.79
CA ARG A 298 -40.32 27.50 -9.32
C ARG A 298 -40.68 26.31 -8.43
N ASP A 299 -40.28 25.10 -8.86
CA ASP A 299 -40.59 23.86 -8.15
C ASP A 299 -39.56 23.53 -7.06
N ASP A 300 -38.64 24.46 -6.76
CA ASP A 300 -37.59 24.35 -5.75
C ASP A 300 -36.81 23.02 -5.84
N PHE A 301 -36.46 22.65 -7.08
CA PHE A 301 -35.77 21.42 -7.45
C PHE A 301 -36.43 20.17 -6.83
N THR A 302 -37.77 20.15 -6.77
CA THR A 302 -38.54 19.10 -6.10
C THR A 302 -39.53 18.45 -7.06
N CYS A 303 -39.54 17.12 -7.09
CA CYS A 303 -40.50 16.35 -7.87
C CYS A 303 -41.93 16.59 -7.34
N LEU A 304 -42.83 17.12 -8.18
CA LEU A 304 -44.20 17.44 -7.79
C LEU A 304 -45.09 16.20 -7.52
N CYS A 305 -44.65 15.02 -7.94
CA CYS A 305 -45.36 13.76 -7.69
C CYS A 305 -44.97 13.12 -6.35
N CYS A 306 -43.67 12.99 -6.06
CA CYS A 306 -43.17 12.24 -4.89
C CYS A 306 -42.43 13.06 -3.84
N CYS A 307 -42.37 14.39 -3.99
CA CYS A 307 -41.60 15.33 -3.15
C CYS A 307 -40.09 15.07 -3.07
N GLN A 308 -39.50 14.26 -3.97
CA GLN A 308 -38.05 14.08 -3.98
C GLN A 308 -37.37 15.40 -4.37
N ARG A 309 -36.61 15.98 -3.44
CA ARG A 309 -35.74 17.14 -3.70
C ARG A 309 -34.39 16.68 -4.23
N GLY A 310 -33.96 17.25 -5.35
CA GLY A 310 -32.69 16.91 -6.01
C GLY A 310 -32.64 15.50 -6.60
N GLY A 311 -31.45 15.07 -7.01
CA GLY A 311 -31.25 13.81 -7.74
C GLY A 311 -31.51 13.93 -9.23
N GLU A 312 -31.91 12.84 -9.88
CA GLU A 312 -32.16 12.80 -11.33
C GLU A 312 -33.57 13.36 -11.65
N LEU A 313 -33.63 14.68 -11.81
CA LEU A 313 -34.83 15.45 -12.12
C LEU A 313 -34.90 15.81 -13.61
N VAL A 314 -36.12 15.84 -14.13
CA VAL A 314 -36.42 16.24 -15.50
C VAL A 314 -37.61 17.19 -15.50
N VAL A 315 -37.60 18.13 -16.45
CA VAL A 315 -38.77 18.96 -16.74
C VAL A 315 -39.63 18.18 -17.74
N HIS A 316 -40.85 17.87 -17.32
CA HIS A 316 -41.87 17.26 -18.17
C HIS A 316 -42.72 18.34 -18.81
N HIS A 317 -42.93 18.26 -20.13
CA HIS A 317 -43.87 19.11 -20.85
C HIS A 317 -45.29 18.59 -20.68
N LEU A 318 -46.21 19.43 -20.19
CA LEU A 318 -47.63 19.10 -20.03
C LEU A 318 -48.31 18.93 -21.39
N ASP A 319 -48.24 19.96 -22.23
CA ASP A 319 -48.56 19.91 -23.65
C ASP A 319 -47.30 19.57 -24.45
N GLY A 320 -47.38 18.52 -25.26
CA GLY A 320 -46.23 17.91 -25.92
C GLY A 320 -45.42 18.87 -26.78
N TYR A 321 -44.10 18.87 -26.52
CA TYR A 321 -43.12 19.73 -27.20
C TYR A 321 -43.15 19.65 -28.75
N HIS A 322 -43.51 18.51 -29.32
CA HIS A 322 -43.48 18.31 -30.77
C HIS A 322 -44.71 18.85 -31.51
N TRP A 323 -45.83 19.11 -30.82
CA TRP A 323 -47.05 19.64 -31.44
C TRP A 323 -47.47 21.02 -30.91
N CYS A 324 -47.10 21.37 -29.68
CA CYS A 324 -47.48 22.64 -29.07
C CYS A 324 -46.34 23.66 -29.13
N ASP A 325 -46.11 24.23 -30.32
CA ASP A 325 -45.00 25.15 -30.59
C ASP A 325 -45.04 26.41 -29.70
N GLU A 326 -46.23 26.97 -29.50
CA GLU A 326 -46.48 28.20 -28.74
C GLU A 326 -46.11 28.08 -27.25
N LYS A 327 -46.23 26.87 -26.67
CA LYS A 327 -45.98 26.63 -25.23
C LYS A 327 -44.67 25.90 -24.96
N ARG A 328 -43.77 25.74 -25.93
CA ARG A 328 -42.52 24.97 -25.77
C ARG A 328 -41.64 25.45 -24.61
N THR A 329 -41.61 26.75 -24.40
CA THR A 329 -40.78 27.45 -23.40
C THR A 329 -41.59 28.26 -22.41
N ASP A 330 -42.91 28.03 -22.34
CA ASP A 330 -43.78 28.58 -21.30
C ASP A 330 -43.56 27.79 -20.00
N PRO A 331 -43.07 28.41 -18.90
CA PRO A 331 -42.87 27.73 -17.62
C PRO A 331 -44.15 27.04 -17.09
N GLU A 332 -45.33 27.56 -17.42
CA GLU A 332 -46.62 26.97 -17.04
C GLU A 332 -46.95 25.68 -17.82
N ASN A 333 -46.19 25.40 -18.87
CA ASN A 333 -46.26 24.14 -19.62
C ASN A 333 -45.22 23.11 -19.16
N GLY A 334 -44.44 23.42 -18.11
CA GLY A 334 -43.43 22.54 -17.55
C GLY A 334 -43.70 22.18 -16.09
N VAL A 335 -43.37 20.95 -15.70
CA VAL A 335 -43.38 20.50 -14.29
C VAL A 335 -42.15 19.66 -13.97
N THR A 336 -41.64 19.79 -12.76
CA THR A 336 -40.51 19.00 -12.27
C THR A 336 -40.94 17.62 -11.82
N LEU A 337 -40.37 16.59 -12.44
CA LEU A 337 -40.53 15.19 -12.03
C LEU A 337 -39.16 14.52 -11.84
N CYS A 338 -39.05 13.61 -10.88
CA CYS A 338 -37.91 12.69 -10.86
C CYS A 338 -38.07 11.64 -11.96
N LYS A 339 -36.96 11.04 -12.37
CA LYS A 339 -36.94 10.05 -13.45
C LYS A 339 -37.95 8.92 -13.30
N SER A 340 -38.13 8.36 -12.10
CA SER A 340 -39.08 7.27 -11.87
C SER A 340 -40.53 7.73 -12.06
N CYS A 341 -40.90 8.89 -11.52
CA CYS A 341 -42.23 9.50 -11.74
C CYS A 341 -42.45 9.88 -13.21
N HIS A 342 -41.43 10.39 -13.89
CA HIS A 342 -41.50 10.71 -15.32
C HIS A 342 -41.72 9.46 -16.17
N ILE A 343 -41.05 8.35 -15.85
CA ILE A 343 -41.25 7.06 -16.53
C ILE A 343 -42.65 6.51 -16.24
N ASP A 344 -43.12 6.53 -14.99
CA ASP A 344 -44.47 6.04 -14.64
C ASP A 344 -45.57 6.80 -15.41
N PHE A 345 -45.43 8.12 -15.57
CA PHE A 345 -46.34 8.90 -16.40
C PHE A 345 -46.36 8.43 -17.86
N HIS A 346 -45.19 8.26 -18.47
CA HIS A 346 -45.09 7.82 -19.86
C HIS A 346 -45.48 6.36 -20.06
N SER A 347 -45.31 5.50 -19.05
CA SER A 347 -45.83 4.14 -19.05
C SER A 347 -47.36 4.11 -19.06
N ALA A 348 -48.02 5.08 -18.42
CA ALA A 348 -49.47 5.18 -18.38
C ALA A 348 -50.09 5.83 -19.63
N ASN A 349 -49.45 6.86 -20.17
CA ASN A 349 -50.04 7.74 -21.21
C ASN A 349 -49.33 7.69 -22.57
N GLY A 350 -48.19 7.00 -22.66
CA GLY A 350 -47.31 7.05 -23.83
C GLY A 350 -46.38 8.25 -23.84
N SER A 351 -45.44 8.23 -24.79
CA SER A 351 -44.36 9.24 -24.91
C SER A 351 -44.63 10.32 -25.94
N LYS A 352 -45.76 10.28 -26.63
CA LYS A 352 -46.10 11.18 -27.74
C LYS A 352 -47.53 11.68 -27.59
N ASN A 353 -47.76 12.87 -28.14
CA ASN A 353 -49.05 13.57 -28.16
C ASN A 353 -49.67 13.80 -26.78
N ASN A 354 -48.84 13.90 -25.73
CA ASN A 354 -49.35 14.15 -24.39
C ASN A 354 -49.95 15.54 -24.29
N LYS A 355 -51.07 15.63 -23.57
CA LYS A 355 -51.78 16.87 -23.25
C LYS A 355 -51.83 17.09 -21.74
N ARG A 356 -51.96 18.35 -21.32
CA ARG A 356 -52.03 18.74 -19.90
C ARG A 356 -53.04 17.92 -19.10
N GLU A 357 -54.21 17.62 -19.66
CA GLU A 357 -55.27 16.90 -18.94
C GLU A 357 -54.83 15.48 -18.52
N GLN A 358 -53.97 14.83 -19.31
CA GLN A 358 -53.44 13.50 -18.97
C GLN A 358 -52.51 13.57 -17.76
N TYR A 359 -51.67 14.60 -17.67
CA TYR A 359 -50.84 14.83 -16.50
C TYR A 359 -51.70 15.13 -15.27
N GLU A 360 -52.70 16.02 -15.40
CA GLU A 360 -53.60 16.37 -14.31
C GLU A 360 -54.40 15.16 -13.80
N PHE A 361 -54.83 14.28 -14.70
CA PHE A 361 -55.47 13.02 -14.32
C PHE A 361 -54.49 12.08 -13.62
N TRP A 362 -53.29 11.89 -14.17
CA TRP A 362 -52.26 11.02 -13.61
C TRP A 362 -51.81 11.48 -12.22
N ILE A 363 -51.50 12.77 -12.06
CA ILE A 363 -51.00 13.33 -10.80
C ILE A 363 -52.06 13.22 -9.71
N LYS A 364 -53.36 13.40 -9.99
CA LYS A 364 -54.43 13.21 -8.99
C LYS A 364 -54.42 11.82 -8.35
N HIS A 365 -54.05 10.78 -9.10
CA HIS A 365 -54.06 9.39 -8.62
C HIS A 365 -52.70 8.91 -8.11
N LYS A 366 -51.61 9.58 -8.49
CA LYS A 366 -50.23 9.15 -8.21
C LYS A 366 -49.48 10.08 -7.26
N LYS A 367 -49.99 11.28 -7.01
CA LYS A 367 -49.36 12.27 -6.12
C LYS A 367 -49.27 11.71 -4.71
N LYS A 368 -48.03 11.50 -4.27
CA LYS A 368 -47.68 11.16 -2.89
C LYS A 368 -47.35 12.40 -2.08
N CYS A 369 -47.18 13.53 -2.76
CA CYS A 369 -46.94 14.81 -2.14
C CYS A 369 -48.25 15.38 -1.60
N LEU A 370 -48.45 15.32 -0.28
CA LEU A 370 -49.50 16.10 0.37
C LEU A 370 -49.26 17.58 0.04
N LEU A 371 -50.26 18.23 -0.53
CA LEU A 371 -50.26 19.67 -0.74
C LEU A 371 -49.87 20.35 0.58
N ILE A 372 -48.72 21.02 0.61
CA ILE A 372 -48.64 22.25 1.37
C ILE A 372 -49.61 23.18 0.63
N LEU A 373 -50.86 23.21 1.10
CA LEU A 373 -51.72 24.34 0.82
C LEU A 373 -50.99 25.54 1.41
N VAL A 374 -50.49 26.40 0.52
CA VAL A 374 -49.91 27.68 0.91
C VAL A 374 -51.05 28.46 1.57
N GLY A 375 -50.90 28.72 2.88
CA GLY A 375 -51.64 29.74 3.61
C GLY A 375 -50.94 31.09 3.45
#